data_AF-A0AAC9Z3L2-F1
#
_entry.id   AF-A0AAC9Z3L2-F1
#
_cell.length_a   1.000
_cell.length_b   1.000
_cell.length_c   1.000
_cell.angle_alpha   90.00
_cell.angle_beta   90.00
_cell.angle_gamma   90.00
#
_symmetry.space_group_name_H-M   'P 1'
#
loop_
_entity.id
_entity.type
_entity.pdbx_description
1 polymer ?
#
loop_
_entity_poly.entity_id
_entity_poly.type
_entity_poly.pdbx_seq_one_letter_code
_entity_poly.pdbx_strand_id
1 'polypeptide(L)'
;MKKVLNFVVAILAISLYSCGKDDKKNDAPNPFIGTWKLDQYIDRGVDKTNDCNQKSTIVFTENMIIINSHYTDRTNSCIPETIEYNYKYTDGKISSIMVVKSGRLLDDITEFIIENKILTFVRIVDKSQGLKQIERYKKQ
;
A
#
# COMPACT_ATOMS: atom_id res chain seq x y z
N MET A 1 21.62 31.24 -60.46
CA MET A 1 21.84 29.95 -59.76
C MET A 1 20.77 29.79 -58.70
N LYS A 2 20.07 28.66 -58.75
CA LYS A 2 18.99 28.25 -57.85
C LYS A 2 19.53 28.10 -56.43
N LYS A 3 18.79 28.52 -55.40
CA LYS A 3 18.32 27.64 -54.30
C LYS A 3 17.04 28.24 -53.71
N VAL A 4 15.97 27.46 -53.84
CA VAL A 4 14.60 27.74 -53.39
C VAL A 4 14.49 27.14 -51.99
N LEU A 5 14.08 27.91 -50.98
CA LEU A 5 13.72 27.36 -49.68
C LEU A 5 12.21 27.36 -49.56
N ASN A 6 11.60 26.20 -49.83
CA ASN A 6 10.20 25.92 -49.55
C ASN A 6 9.98 25.90 -48.04
N PHE A 7 9.10 26.74 -47.52
CA PHE A 7 8.40 26.47 -46.27
C PHE A 7 6.90 26.40 -46.56
N VAL A 8 6.41 25.17 -46.62
CA VAL A 8 4.97 24.86 -46.66
C VAL A 8 4.46 25.01 -45.24
N VAL A 9 3.65 26.05 -44.99
CA VAL A 9 2.83 26.15 -43.78
C VAL A 9 1.47 25.54 -44.12
N ALA A 10 1.29 24.27 -43.77
CA ALA A 10 -0.01 23.62 -43.80
C ALA A 10 -0.76 23.96 -42.52
N ILE A 11 -1.92 24.61 -42.68
CA ILE A 11 -2.88 24.84 -41.60
C ILE A 11 -3.57 23.51 -41.32
N LEU A 12 -3.41 22.99 -40.10
CA LEU A 12 -4.29 21.97 -39.54
C LEU A 12 -5.11 22.62 -38.43
N ALA A 13 -6.30 23.09 -38.79
CA ALA A 13 -7.42 23.06 -37.86
C ALA A 13 -7.83 21.59 -37.73
N ILE A 14 -8.03 21.07 -36.52
CA ILE A 14 -9.04 20.05 -36.19
C ILE A 14 -9.09 19.88 -34.66
N SER A 15 -10.31 20.06 -34.15
CA SER A 15 -10.91 19.58 -32.91
C SER A 15 -10.30 19.98 -31.57
N LEU A 16 -11.02 20.88 -30.90
CA LEU A 16 -11.34 20.78 -29.48
C LEU A 16 -11.66 19.32 -29.15
N TYR A 17 -10.72 18.59 -28.55
CA TYR A 17 -11.08 17.40 -27.79
C TYR A 17 -11.79 17.88 -26.53
N SER A 18 -13.09 18.15 -26.69
CA SER A 18 -14.06 17.93 -25.64
C SER A 18 -14.03 16.44 -25.31
N CYS A 19 -13.10 16.01 -24.46
CA CYS A 19 -13.42 14.96 -23.49
C CYS A 19 -14.36 15.64 -22.49
N GLY A 20 -15.67 15.60 -22.70
CA GLY A 20 -16.40 14.34 -22.75
C GLY A 20 -16.47 13.85 -21.32
N LYS A 21 -17.47 14.35 -20.60
CA LYS A 21 -17.96 13.73 -19.37
C LYS A 21 -18.20 12.25 -19.66
N ASP A 22 -17.40 11.42 -19.02
CA ASP A 22 -17.77 10.08 -18.60
C ASP A 22 -16.97 9.84 -17.33
N ASP A 23 -17.48 10.32 -16.19
CA ASP A 23 -17.08 9.80 -14.88
C ASP A 23 -17.64 8.38 -14.73
N LYS A 24 -17.32 7.51 -15.69
CA LYS A 24 -17.20 6.09 -15.40
C LYS A 24 -16.02 6.03 -14.47
N LYS A 25 -16.31 5.98 -13.17
CA LYS A 25 -15.37 5.48 -12.18
C LYS A 25 -14.91 4.13 -12.69
N ASN A 26 -13.78 4.13 -13.41
CA ASN A 26 -12.98 2.94 -13.56
C ASN A 26 -12.49 2.69 -12.13
N ASP A 27 -13.29 1.96 -11.36
CA ASP A 27 -12.86 1.42 -10.08
C ASP A 27 -11.78 0.41 -10.43
N ALA A 28 -10.56 0.91 -10.62
CA ALA A 28 -9.39 0.09 -10.82
C ALA A 28 -9.38 -0.93 -9.66
N PRO A 29 -9.20 -2.23 -9.96
CA PRO A 29 -9.26 -3.27 -8.94
C PRO A 29 -8.34 -2.90 -7.77
N ASN A 30 -8.85 -3.02 -6.55
CA ASN A 30 -8.08 -2.72 -5.35
C ASN A 30 -6.78 -3.58 -5.34
N PRO A 31 -5.59 -2.96 -5.50
CA PRO A 31 -4.34 -3.69 -5.70
C PRO A 31 -3.87 -4.42 -4.43
N PHE A 32 -4.42 -4.02 -3.27
CA PHE A 32 -4.12 -4.64 -1.98
C PHE A 32 -4.70 -6.05 -1.88
N ILE A 33 -5.79 -6.37 -2.57
CA ILE A 33 -6.47 -7.67 -2.47
C ILE A 33 -5.51 -8.83 -2.74
N GLY A 34 -5.51 -9.81 -1.83
CA GLY A 34 -4.68 -11.02 -1.87
C GLY A 34 -3.89 -11.25 -0.58
N THR A 35 -3.04 -12.28 -0.62
CA THR A 35 -2.18 -12.69 0.49
C THR A 35 -0.76 -12.17 0.29
N TRP A 36 -0.22 -11.58 1.34
CA TRP A 36 1.11 -10.98 1.37
C TRP A 36 1.91 -11.62 2.51
N LYS A 37 3.13 -12.08 2.22
CA LYS A 37 4.01 -12.72 3.20
C LYS A 37 5.16 -11.79 3.56
N LEU A 38 5.48 -11.71 4.86
CA LEU A 38 6.54 -10.83 5.34
C LEU A 38 7.88 -11.25 4.72
N ASP A 39 8.56 -10.27 4.15
CA ASP A 39 9.90 -10.40 3.58
C ASP A 39 10.94 -9.71 4.47
N GLN A 40 10.58 -8.53 5.01
CA GLN A 40 11.48 -7.74 5.84
C GLN A 40 10.74 -6.99 6.95
N TYR A 41 11.35 -6.93 8.13
CA TYR A 41 10.91 -6.17 9.28
C TYR A 41 12.02 -5.22 9.76
N ILE A 42 11.77 -3.91 9.71
CA ILE A 42 12.68 -2.88 10.19
C ILE A 42 12.01 -2.15 11.36
N ASP A 43 12.66 -2.17 12.52
CA ASP A 43 12.24 -1.42 13.70
C ASP A 43 13.26 -0.35 14.04
N ARG A 44 12.83 0.91 14.05
CA ARG A 44 13.70 2.08 14.35
C ARG A 44 14.97 2.11 13.50
N GLY A 45 14.86 1.73 12.23
CA GLY A 45 15.97 1.70 11.27
C GLY A 45 16.88 0.46 11.33
N VAL A 46 16.61 -0.49 12.23
CA VAL A 46 17.37 -1.73 12.36
C VAL A 46 16.57 -2.89 11.78
N ASP A 47 17.20 -3.70 10.92
CA ASP A 47 16.59 -4.94 10.44
C ASP A 47 16.45 -5.93 11.61
N LYS A 48 15.22 -6.33 11.88
CA LYS A 48 14.81 -7.26 12.94
C LYS A 48 14.15 -8.51 12.35
N THR A 49 14.30 -8.74 11.06
CA THR A 49 13.76 -9.92 10.37
C THR A 49 14.37 -11.19 10.95
N ASN A 50 13.52 -12.18 11.22
CA ASN A 50 13.93 -13.49 11.72
C ASN A 50 12.95 -14.59 11.29
N ASP A 51 13.33 -15.85 11.48
CA ASP A 51 12.55 -17.01 11.06
C ASP A 51 11.14 -17.06 11.67
N CYS A 52 10.93 -16.45 12.84
CA CYS A 52 9.61 -16.37 13.46
C CYS A 52 8.74 -15.34 12.72
N ASN A 53 9.19 -14.09 12.63
CA ASN A 53 8.36 -13.03 12.04
C ASN A 53 8.15 -13.22 10.53
N GLN A 54 9.04 -13.87 9.80
CA GLN A 54 8.85 -14.22 8.38
C GLN A 54 7.66 -15.18 8.12
N LYS A 55 7.10 -15.79 9.17
CA LYS A 55 5.84 -16.55 9.08
C LYS A 55 4.60 -15.64 9.01
N SER A 56 4.77 -14.35 9.24
CA SER A 56 3.66 -13.39 9.27
C SER A 56 3.09 -13.14 7.87
N THR A 57 1.77 -12.93 7.83
CA THR A 57 1.04 -12.63 6.59
C THR A 57 0.03 -11.52 6.80
N ILE A 58 -0.23 -10.75 5.74
CA ILE A 58 -1.40 -9.86 5.66
C ILE A 58 -2.29 -10.37 4.53
N VAL A 59 -3.58 -10.55 4.81
CA VAL A 59 -4.60 -10.91 3.83
C VAL A 59 -5.56 -9.74 3.67
N PHE A 60 -5.67 -9.20 2.46
CA PHE A 60 -6.69 -8.22 2.12
C PHE A 60 -7.82 -8.91 1.36
N THR A 61 -9.04 -8.77 1.86
CA THR A 61 -10.28 -9.05 1.13
C THR A 61 -10.87 -7.75 0.60
N GLU A 62 -12.07 -7.78 0.04
CA GLU A 62 -12.75 -6.57 -0.45
C GLU A 62 -12.99 -5.52 0.66
N ASN A 63 -13.18 -5.96 1.90
CA ASN A 63 -13.60 -5.10 3.02
C ASN A 63 -12.82 -5.33 4.32
N MET A 64 -11.96 -6.36 4.40
CA MET A 64 -11.20 -6.69 5.59
C MET A 64 -9.69 -6.81 5.34
N ILE A 65 -8.93 -6.51 6.38
CA ILE A 65 -7.51 -6.80 6.52
C ILE A 65 -7.37 -7.81 7.65
N ILE A 66 -6.75 -8.95 7.40
CA ILE A 66 -6.41 -9.96 8.40
C ILE A 66 -4.89 -9.98 8.52
N ILE A 67 -4.36 -9.56 9.66
CA ILE A 67 -2.93 -9.59 9.97
C ILE A 67 -2.67 -10.80 10.86
N ASN A 68 -1.96 -11.79 10.35
CA ASN A 68 -1.44 -12.92 11.12
C ASN A 68 0.03 -12.63 11.42
N SER A 69 0.30 -12.08 12.59
CA SER A 69 1.65 -11.74 13.06
C SER A 69 2.27 -12.93 13.78
N HIS A 70 3.59 -13.05 13.68
CA HIS A 70 4.41 -13.94 14.49
C HIS A 70 5.53 -13.14 15.13
N TYR A 71 5.70 -13.25 16.44
CA TYR A 71 6.76 -12.55 17.17
C TYR A 71 7.45 -13.47 18.17
N THR A 72 8.72 -13.15 18.46
CA THR A 72 9.50 -13.85 19.48
C THR A 72 9.20 -13.24 20.84
N ASP A 73 8.74 -14.04 21.79
CA ASP A 73 8.48 -13.60 23.16
C ASP A 73 9.77 -13.56 24.02
N ARG A 74 9.63 -13.29 25.32
CA ARG A 74 10.76 -13.26 26.25
C ARG A 74 11.40 -14.62 26.51
N THR A 75 10.70 -15.71 26.18
CA THR A 75 11.19 -17.09 26.32
C THR A 75 11.84 -17.61 25.04
N ASN A 76 11.98 -16.74 24.02
CA ASN A 76 12.44 -17.08 22.68
C ASN A 76 11.47 -18.02 21.92
N SER A 77 10.20 -18.05 22.32
CA SER A 77 9.14 -18.80 21.66
C SER A 77 8.51 -17.97 20.55
N CYS A 78 8.14 -18.61 19.44
CA CYS A 78 7.47 -17.95 18.33
C CYS A 78 5.95 -17.98 18.52
N ILE A 79 5.38 -16.82 18.81
CA ILE A 79 3.97 -16.68 19.20
C ILE A 79 3.16 -16.10 18.02
N PRO A 80 2.09 -16.79 17.58
CA PRO A 80 1.16 -16.24 16.60
C PRO A 80 0.13 -15.31 17.25
N GLU A 81 -0.25 -14.26 16.53
CA GLU A 81 -1.33 -13.35 16.88
C GLU A 81 -2.11 -12.97 15.61
N THR A 82 -3.45 -13.00 15.69
CA THR A 82 -4.31 -12.59 14.57
C THR A 82 -5.13 -11.37 14.95
N ILE A 83 -5.10 -10.35 14.11
CA ILE A 83 -5.92 -9.14 14.25
C ILE A 83 -6.66 -8.87 12.96
N GLU A 84 -7.95 -8.59 13.08
CA GLU A 84 -8.82 -8.26 11.97
C GLU A 84 -9.22 -6.79 12.00
N TYR A 85 -9.22 -6.19 10.82
CA TYR A 85 -9.65 -4.81 10.61
C TYR A 85 -10.67 -4.74 9.49
N ASN A 86 -11.71 -3.93 9.67
CA ASN A 86 -12.49 -3.42 8.55
C ASN A 86 -11.72 -2.25 7.94
N TYR A 87 -11.74 -2.13 6.61
CA TYR A 87 -11.12 -0.99 5.95
C TYR A 87 -11.98 -0.44 4.81
N LYS A 88 -11.73 0.82 4.45
CA LYS A 88 -12.29 1.43 3.25
C LYS A 88 -11.17 1.72 2.27
N TYR A 89 -11.39 1.34 1.02
CA TYR A 89 -10.53 1.69 -0.11
C TYR A 89 -11.27 2.69 -0.99
N THR A 90 -10.67 3.86 -1.21
CA THR A 90 -11.27 4.93 -2.02
C THR A 90 -10.15 5.71 -2.69
N ASP A 91 -10.31 6.03 -3.96
CA ASP A 91 -9.36 6.84 -4.75
C ASP A 91 -7.91 6.34 -4.68
N GLY A 92 -7.72 5.02 -4.76
CA GLY A 92 -6.38 4.42 -4.77
C GLY A 92 -5.74 4.25 -3.39
N LYS A 93 -6.43 4.60 -2.30
CA LYS A 93 -5.87 4.61 -0.94
C LYS A 93 -6.78 3.93 0.07
N ILE A 94 -6.17 3.39 1.12
CA ILE A 94 -6.90 2.95 2.32
C ILE A 94 -7.19 4.19 3.16
N SER A 95 -8.47 4.53 3.32
CA SER A 95 -8.93 5.79 3.93
C SER A 95 -9.41 5.64 5.38
N SER A 96 -9.71 4.42 5.82
CA SER A 96 -10.12 4.12 7.20
C SER A 96 -9.78 2.69 7.54
N ILE A 97 -9.28 2.46 8.76
CA ILE A 97 -8.98 1.15 9.31
C ILE A 97 -9.59 1.09 10.71
N MET A 98 -10.49 0.13 10.93
CA MET A 98 -11.20 -0.06 12.19
C MET A 98 -10.91 -1.46 12.73
N VAL A 99 -10.43 -1.53 13.97
CA VAL A 99 -10.18 -2.81 14.65
C VAL A 99 -11.52 -3.50 14.92
N VAL A 100 -11.75 -4.68 14.36
CA VAL A 100 -13.05 -5.38 14.46
C VAL A 100 -13.45 -5.61 15.92
N LYS A 101 -12.51 -6.10 16.75
CA LYS A 101 -12.79 -6.48 18.14
C LYS A 101 -13.15 -5.31 19.06
N SER A 102 -12.56 -4.13 18.83
CA SER A 102 -12.74 -2.97 19.72
C SER A 102 -13.59 -1.85 19.12
N GLY A 103 -13.89 -1.90 17.82
CA GLY A 103 -14.51 -0.80 17.08
C GLY A 103 -13.65 0.47 16.99
N ARG A 104 -12.40 0.43 17.48
CA ARG A 104 -11.50 1.58 17.49
C ARG A 104 -10.99 1.87 16.08
N LEU A 105 -11.11 3.14 15.67
CA LEU A 105 -10.44 3.68 14.49
C LEU A 105 -8.93 3.83 14.76
N LEU A 106 -8.12 3.43 13.79
CA LEU A 106 -6.68 3.72 13.80
C LEU A 106 -6.44 5.08 13.14
N ASP A 107 -6.19 6.11 13.95
CA ASP A 107 -5.84 7.45 13.45
C ASP A 107 -4.33 7.57 13.17
N ASP A 108 -3.99 7.99 11.95
CA ASP A 108 -2.76 8.69 11.51
C ASP A 108 -1.37 8.11 11.85
N ILE A 109 -1.27 6.82 12.20
CA ILE A 109 0.02 6.18 12.50
C ILE A 109 0.34 5.02 11.57
N THR A 110 -0.49 4.75 10.57
CA THR A 110 -0.39 3.55 9.74
C THR A 110 -0.58 3.88 8.26
N GLU A 111 0.37 3.47 7.42
CA GLU A 111 0.30 3.64 5.97
C GLU A 111 0.56 2.31 5.25
N PHE A 112 -0.22 2.04 4.20
CA PHE A 112 -0.02 0.91 3.29
C PHE A 112 0.30 1.42 1.89
N ILE A 113 1.44 0.99 1.35
CA ILE A 113 1.96 1.43 0.05
C ILE A 113 2.23 0.19 -0.80
N ILE A 114 1.82 0.19 -2.07
CA ILE A 114 2.19 -0.85 -3.01
C ILE A 114 3.05 -0.26 -4.12
N GLU A 115 4.27 -0.76 -4.25
CA GLU A 115 5.20 -0.42 -5.33
C GLU A 115 5.86 -1.72 -5.83
N ASN A 116 5.91 -1.93 -7.14
CA ASN A 116 6.58 -3.08 -7.76
C ASN A 116 6.20 -4.45 -7.14
N LYS A 117 4.92 -4.67 -6.83
CA LYS A 117 4.39 -5.88 -6.16
C LYS A 117 4.96 -6.13 -4.75
N ILE A 118 5.48 -5.10 -4.11
CA ILE A 118 5.88 -5.08 -2.70
C ILE A 118 4.86 -4.23 -1.95
N LEU A 119 4.24 -4.81 -0.93
CA LEU A 119 3.44 -4.08 0.02
C LEU A 119 4.34 -3.60 1.15
N THR A 120 4.34 -2.31 1.41
CA THR A 120 5.01 -1.70 2.56
C THR A 120 3.96 -1.25 3.56
N PHE A 121 4.05 -1.76 4.78
CA PHE A 121 3.30 -1.31 5.94
C PHE A 121 4.21 -0.45 6.81
N VAL A 122 3.83 0.80 7.03
CA VAL A 122 4.58 1.74 7.86
C VAL A 122 3.76 2.09 9.08
N ARG A 123 4.32 1.84 10.27
CA ARG A 123 3.78 2.30 11.54
C ARG A 123 4.67 3.37 12.15
N ILE A 124 4.11 4.54 12.46
CA ILE A 124 4.84 5.59 13.18
C ILE A 124 4.84 5.26 14.66
N VAL A 125 6.03 5.05 15.22
CA VAL A 125 6.23 4.67 16.63
C VAL A 125 6.41 5.92 17.50
N ASP A 126 7.17 6.90 17.00
CA ASP A 126 7.36 8.20 17.66
C ASP A 126 7.40 9.30 16.60
N LYS A 127 6.37 10.16 16.58
CA LYS A 127 6.26 11.27 15.62
C LYS A 127 7.34 12.33 15.87
N SER A 128 7.74 12.57 17.12
CA SER A 128 8.70 13.62 17.48
C SER A 128 10.12 13.27 17.04
N GLN A 129 10.46 11.98 17.08
CA GLN A 129 11.77 11.47 16.68
C GLN A 129 11.78 10.88 15.27
N GLY A 130 10.63 10.88 14.58
CA GLY A 130 10.50 10.27 13.25
C GLY A 130 10.73 8.75 13.25
N LEU A 131 10.57 8.09 14.40
CA LEU A 131 10.80 6.64 14.51
C LEU A 131 9.64 5.89 13.88
N LYS A 132 10.00 4.93 13.03
CA LYS A 132 9.06 4.11 12.27
C LYS A 132 9.40 2.64 12.44
N GLN A 133 8.35 1.84 12.38
CA GLN A 133 8.37 0.43 12.10
C GLN A 133 7.95 0.26 10.64
N ILE A 134 8.72 -0.49 9.87
CA ILE A 134 8.49 -0.71 8.44
C ILE A 134 8.50 -2.21 8.19
N GLU A 135 7.42 -2.72 7.64
CA GLU A 135 7.30 -4.10 7.22
C GLU A 135 7.11 -4.14 5.71
N ARG A 136 7.88 -4.98 5.02
CA ARG A 136 7.75 -5.22 3.58
C ARG A 136 7.28 -6.63 3.36
N TYR A 137 6.29 -6.76 2.47
CA TYR A 137 5.68 -8.03 2.14
C TYR A 137 5.71 -8.28 0.65
N LYS A 138 5.87 -9.55 0.28
CA LYS A 138 5.76 -10.04 -1.09
C LYS A 138 4.42 -10.71 -1.29
N LYS A 139 3.76 -10.40 -2.42
CA LYS A 139 2.54 -11.09 -2.82
C LYS A 139 2.82 -12.59 -3.02
N GLN A 140 1.97 -13.45 -2.50
CA GLN A 140 2.03 -14.91 -2.71
C GLN A 140 1.41 -15.30 -4.06
#